data_AF-A0A4P7H3K6-F1
#
_entry.id   AF-A0A4P7H3K6-F1
#
_cell.length_a   1.000
_cell.length_b   1.000
_cell.length_c   1.000
_cell.angle_alpha   90.00
_cell.angle_beta   90.00
_cell.angle_gamma   90.00
#
_symmetry.space_group_name_H-M   'P 1'
#
loop_
_entity.id
_entity.type
_entity.pdbx_description
1 polymer ?
#
loop_
_entity_poly.entity_id
_entity_poly.type
_entity_poly.pdbx_seq_one_letter_code
_entity_poly.pdbx_strand_id
1 'polypeptide(L)'
;MLIAITGIGHRTGVTTAAVALSAAWPGPEQAVLIEADPRGGHLAEHVLSGTGLGLVRLAAAVGTDRCGLAQLVEHTQLLPTGVPVLTAPASAEQVRAMLVAPALSGSPTHRADDGGPVVIADCGIAHPDSAALPLVAGADALIVLVRPQMIDAGLAARRIREIAGWNTRARAVVLVGSDRGCESASGLGVPVMGRLPIDARGVSVMLHGDRGSRHRGALASAAEEIATALRTQLVNDEWSLTRVVGERCGRGRSRPRWRDLLPRSDIGPSVYRHPGRLSSRDLAIHAEPTPPPTGFANGVEPGGNDAALEISTSSPDPSAHRAPVNAGVEAGTSKVSNEHREPVPSLSVNVLGPLRVTWYEGSGTGCGFDITCKLQPRSRELVALLALHPSGISRDRLVEALWGARSPARPTNAINTALTRLRAALAAATNGAVPANIITDARRHYQLNPASVAVDYWKLAEAVDARRQANSDQARLDAYRRIIESAGRPVAQDLCTDWIEPLREAVRRDHLNALGALARSLVEDDPRRTLDLLETAIAADPYNEPIYCDIMRLHAKLGEYDAIERTVLVLRRRLAELGQTPTSQTCELAQRLRQQAP
;
A
#
# COMPACT_ATOMS: atom_id res chain seq x y z
N MET A 1 28.42 1.33 20.40
CA MET A 1 26.96 1.06 20.43
C MET A 1 26.44 0.97 19.01
N LEU A 2 25.44 0.12 18.73
CA LEU A 2 24.81 -0.04 17.41
C LEU A 2 23.30 0.26 17.48
N ILE A 3 22.83 1.16 16.61
CA ILE A 3 21.43 1.53 16.43
C ILE A 3 21.03 1.15 15.00
N ALA A 4 20.10 0.22 14.83
CA ALA A 4 19.56 -0.13 13.53
C ALA A 4 18.29 0.69 13.24
N ILE A 5 18.14 1.18 12.01
CA ILE A 5 16.96 1.93 11.55
C ILE A 5 16.38 1.19 10.34
N THR A 6 15.08 0.89 10.39
CA THR A 6 14.37 0.21 9.31
C THR A 6 13.01 0.83 9.06
N GLY A 7 12.57 0.87 7.80
CA GLY A 7 11.20 1.19 7.42
C GLY A 7 10.30 -0.04 7.37
N ILE A 8 8.99 0.15 7.54
CA ILE A 8 7.99 -0.91 7.33
C ILE A 8 7.52 -1.05 5.87
N GLY A 9 8.10 -0.26 4.95
CA GLY A 9 7.75 -0.22 3.55
C GLY A 9 8.56 0.83 2.77
N HIS A 10 8.35 0.89 1.46
CA HIS A 10 9.06 1.80 0.55
C HIS A 10 8.79 3.28 0.89
N ARG A 11 9.73 4.17 0.54
CA ARG A 11 9.61 5.65 0.69
C ARG A 11 9.18 6.11 2.11
N THR A 12 9.60 5.35 3.12
CA THR A 12 9.44 5.66 4.56
C THR A 12 10.48 6.66 5.06
N GLY A 13 11.58 6.90 4.33
CA GLY A 13 12.59 7.91 4.65
C GLY A 13 13.74 7.41 5.55
N VAL A 14 14.08 6.11 5.48
CA VAL A 14 15.10 5.47 6.33
C VAL A 14 16.45 6.16 6.26
N THR A 15 17.01 6.31 5.06
CA THR A 15 18.26 7.04 4.81
C THR A 15 18.22 8.47 5.33
N THR A 16 17.12 9.19 5.07
CA THR A 16 16.94 10.58 5.53
C THR A 16 16.94 10.68 7.07
N ALA A 17 16.21 9.78 7.73
CA ALA A 17 16.17 9.72 9.19
C ALA A 17 17.52 9.30 9.78
N ALA A 18 18.22 8.35 9.16
CA ALA A 18 19.53 7.90 9.60
C ALA A 18 20.59 9.00 9.51
N VAL A 19 20.64 9.75 8.41
CA VAL A 19 21.50 10.95 8.28
C VAL A 19 21.12 12.01 9.32
N ALA A 20 19.82 12.25 9.54
CA ALA A 20 19.35 13.26 10.49
C ALA A 20 19.67 12.92 11.95
N LEU A 21 19.44 11.68 12.37
CA LEU A 21 19.76 11.22 13.72
C LEU A 21 21.27 11.13 13.96
N SER A 22 22.07 10.80 12.93
CA SER A 22 23.53 10.84 13.01
C SER A 22 24.06 12.27 13.17
N ALA A 23 23.51 13.22 12.40
CA ALA A 23 23.91 14.63 12.46
C ALA A 23 23.45 15.34 13.74
N ALA A 24 22.41 14.82 14.40
CA ALA A 24 21.82 15.38 15.61
C ALA A 24 22.17 14.59 16.88
N TRP A 25 23.14 13.66 16.84
CA TRP A 25 23.51 12.86 18.00
C TRP A 25 24.11 13.74 19.12
N PRO A 26 23.50 13.78 20.32
CA PRO A 26 23.91 14.70 21.41
C PRO A 26 25.00 14.09 22.30
N GLY A 27 25.86 13.26 21.71
CA GLY A 27 26.91 12.52 22.41
C GLY A 27 28.28 13.19 22.36
N PRO A 28 29.15 12.96 23.36
CA PRO A 28 30.59 13.03 23.16
C PRO A 28 31.09 11.88 22.25
N GLU A 29 30.29 10.81 22.12
CA GLU A 29 30.58 9.70 21.22
C GLU A 29 30.40 10.14 19.76
N GLN A 30 31.36 9.82 18.89
CA GLN A 30 31.23 10.11 17.46
C GLN A 30 30.14 9.21 16.84
N ALA A 31 29.13 9.83 16.24
CA ALA A 31 28.10 9.11 15.48
C ALA A 31 28.61 8.76 14.08
N VAL A 32 28.55 7.47 13.71
CA VAL A 32 28.99 6.93 12.41
C VAL A 32 27.80 6.29 11.70
N LEU A 33 27.50 6.76 10.49
CA LEU A 33 26.44 6.20 9.66
C LEU A 33 26.96 5.01 8.84
N ILE A 34 26.18 3.94 8.71
CA ILE A 34 26.42 2.84 7.76
C ILE A 34 25.24 2.72 6.81
N GLU A 35 25.52 2.76 5.51
CA GLU A 35 24.53 2.48 4.47
C GLU A 35 24.44 0.95 4.27
N ALA A 36 23.52 0.32 5.01
CA ALA A 36 23.33 -1.13 5.05
C ALA A 36 22.10 -1.61 4.26
N ASP A 37 21.43 -0.75 3.48
CA ASP A 37 20.41 -1.18 2.53
C ASP A 37 21.07 -1.62 1.21
N PRO A 38 20.93 -2.89 0.78
CA PRO A 38 21.40 -3.31 -0.55
C PRO A 38 20.66 -2.64 -1.72
N ARG A 39 19.55 -1.94 -1.48
CA ARG A 39 18.86 -1.08 -2.47
C ARG A 39 19.34 0.38 -2.41
N GLY A 40 20.27 0.72 -1.51
CA GLY A 40 20.92 2.02 -1.39
C GLY A 40 22.13 2.19 -2.32
N GLY A 41 23.07 3.07 -1.92
CA GLY A 41 24.22 3.51 -2.71
C GLY A 41 24.17 5.00 -3.07
N HIS A 42 23.12 5.72 -2.66
CA HIS A 42 22.91 7.13 -3.01
C HIS A 42 23.75 8.09 -2.17
N LEU A 43 24.16 7.72 -0.95
CA LEU A 43 24.98 8.60 -0.12
C LEU A 43 26.40 8.81 -0.69
N ALA A 44 26.89 7.88 -1.51
CA ALA A 44 28.17 7.99 -2.20
C ALA A 44 28.26 9.21 -3.14
N GLU A 45 27.13 9.66 -3.71
CA GLU A 45 27.07 10.83 -4.60
C GLU A 45 27.15 12.17 -3.84
N HIS A 46 26.95 12.14 -2.52
CA HIS A 46 26.84 13.33 -1.66
C HIS A 46 28.05 13.54 -0.73
N VAL A 47 29.06 12.68 -0.80
CA VAL A 47 30.27 12.77 0.03
C VAL A 47 31.17 13.96 -0.36
N LEU A 48 31.72 14.66 0.63
CA LEU A 48 32.67 15.76 0.44
C LEU A 48 34.13 15.31 0.29
N SER A 49 34.52 14.19 0.92
CA SER A 49 35.92 13.71 0.94
C SER A 49 36.03 12.22 1.28
N GLY A 50 37.14 11.60 0.86
CA GLY A 50 37.41 10.18 1.09
C GLY A 50 37.06 9.26 -0.09
N THR A 51 37.28 9.73 -1.33
CA THR A 51 37.05 8.91 -2.54
C THR A 51 37.85 7.59 -2.47
N GLY A 52 37.15 6.46 -2.54
CA GLY A 52 37.73 5.12 -2.38
C GLY A 52 37.81 4.60 -0.93
N LEU A 53 37.18 5.28 0.03
CA LEU A 53 36.83 4.73 1.35
C LEU A 53 35.42 4.09 1.28
N GLY A 54 34.76 3.83 2.42
CA GLY A 54 33.45 3.18 2.51
C GLY A 54 33.49 1.65 2.66
N LEU A 55 32.33 0.99 2.51
CA LEU A 55 32.17 -0.44 2.82
C LEU A 55 33.09 -1.36 2.01
N VAL A 56 33.42 -1.00 0.76
CA VAL A 56 34.33 -1.78 -0.10
C VAL A 56 35.74 -1.84 0.50
N ARG A 57 36.25 -0.71 1.00
CA ARG A 57 37.59 -0.64 1.61
C ARG A 57 37.61 -1.29 2.98
N LEU A 58 36.54 -1.14 3.78
CA LEU A 58 36.38 -1.85 5.04
C LEU A 58 36.45 -3.37 4.82
N ALA A 59 35.68 -3.90 3.87
CA ALA A 59 35.69 -5.33 3.56
C ALA A 59 37.07 -5.84 3.08
N ALA A 60 37.79 -5.03 2.29
CA ALA A 60 39.15 -5.35 1.86
C ALA A 60 40.19 -5.31 3.00
N ALA A 61 40.01 -4.42 3.98
CA ALA A 61 40.94 -4.25 5.10
C ALA A 61 40.75 -5.29 6.22
N VAL A 62 39.52 -5.78 6.42
CA VAL A 62 39.18 -6.64 7.56
C VAL A 62 39.37 -8.13 7.26
N GLY A 63 39.29 -8.56 6.01
CA GLY A 63 39.49 -9.96 5.62
C GLY A 63 38.52 -10.91 6.33
N THR A 64 39.05 -11.93 7.02
CA THR A 64 38.27 -12.90 7.81
C THR A 64 38.12 -12.53 9.29
N ASP A 65 38.84 -11.52 9.76
CA ASP A 65 38.87 -11.15 11.18
C ASP A 65 37.69 -10.24 11.57
N ARG A 66 37.56 -9.92 12.86
CA ARG A 66 36.53 -9.00 13.34
C ARG A 66 37.09 -7.59 13.45
N CYS A 67 36.43 -6.64 12.80
CA CYS A 67 36.67 -5.21 12.96
C CYS A 67 35.97 -4.71 14.24
N GLY A 68 36.69 -3.97 15.09
CA GLY A 68 36.07 -3.25 16.21
C GLY A 68 35.35 -2.00 15.72
N LEU A 69 34.28 -1.56 16.40
CA LEU A 69 33.51 -0.38 15.97
C LEU A 69 34.38 0.89 15.84
N ALA A 70 35.46 1.01 16.64
CA ALA A 70 36.41 2.12 16.55
C ALA A 70 37.19 2.16 15.22
N GLN A 71 37.53 1.00 14.64
CA GLN A 71 38.26 0.89 13.38
C GLN A 71 37.39 1.26 12.16
N LEU A 72 36.07 1.23 12.30
CA LEU A 72 35.15 1.67 11.24
C LEU A 72 35.42 3.12 10.81
N VAL A 73 35.80 3.99 11.74
CA VAL A 73 36.03 5.43 11.50
C VAL A 73 37.11 5.65 10.44
N GLU A 74 38.17 4.83 10.42
CA GLU A 74 39.27 4.90 9.44
C GLU A 74 38.83 4.65 7.99
N HIS A 75 37.66 4.05 7.81
CA HIS A 75 37.06 3.77 6.50
C HIS A 75 35.91 4.73 6.14
N THR A 76 35.61 5.73 6.97
CA THR A 76 34.48 6.64 6.74
C THR A 76 34.79 7.77 5.76
N GLN A 77 33.75 8.20 5.05
CA GLN A 77 33.68 9.41 4.24
C GLN A 77 32.89 10.49 4.98
N LEU A 78 33.06 11.77 4.67
CA LEU A 78 32.29 12.84 5.32
C LEU A 78 31.13 13.33 4.45
N LEU A 79 29.91 13.33 5.00
CA LEU A 79 28.76 14.03 4.44
C LEU A 79 28.85 15.55 4.68
N PRO A 80 28.06 16.39 3.98
CA PRO A 80 28.06 17.85 4.17
C PRO A 80 27.60 18.30 5.56
N THR A 81 26.90 17.44 6.29
CA THR A 81 26.57 17.61 7.71
C THR A 81 27.76 17.42 8.67
N GLY A 82 28.91 16.95 8.17
CA GLY A 82 30.05 16.52 9.00
C GLY A 82 29.93 15.10 9.56
N VAL A 83 28.85 14.37 9.23
CA VAL A 83 28.66 12.97 9.66
C VAL A 83 29.64 12.05 8.91
N PRO A 84 30.45 11.24 9.62
CA PRO A 84 31.21 10.16 9.01
C PRO A 84 30.27 9.01 8.59
N VAL A 85 30.39 8.56 7.34
CA VAL A 85 29.56 7.54 6.71
C VAL A 85 30.38 6.44 6.04
N LEU A 86 29.97 5.19 6.24
CA LEU A 86 30.37 4.04 5.43
C LEU A 86 29.33 3.86 4.31
N THR A 87 29.59 4.44 3.14
CA THR A 87 28.70 4.34 1.98
C THR A 87 28.73 2.94 1.37
N ALA A 88 27.62 2.54 0.78
CA ALA A 88 27.49 1.30 0.03
C ALA A 88 28.08 1.43 -1.38
N PRO A 89 28.68 0.36 -1.94
CA PRO A 89 28.85 0.28 -3.39
C PRO A 89 27.49 0.22 -4.10
N ALA A 90 27.42 0.75 -5.33
CA ALA A 90 26.22 0.68 -6.17
C ALA A 90 25.77 -0.75 -6.53
N SER A 91 26.60 -1.77 -6.29
CA SER A 91 26.22 -3.17 -6.47
C SER A 91 25.57 -3.74 -5.21
N ALA A 92 24.25 -3.92 -5.27
CA ALA A 92 23.46 -4.59 -4.25
C ALA A 92 24.01 -5.97 -3.84
N GLU A 93 24.67 -6.68 -4.75
CA GLU A 93 25.29 -7.99 -4.46
C GLU A 93 26.54 -7.85 -3.59
N GLN A 94 27.39 -6.85 -3.86
CA GLN A 94 28.55 -6.54 -3.03
C GLN A 94 28.10 -6.11 -1.62
N VAL A 95 27.08 -5.25 -1.50
CA VAL A 95 26.50 -4.88 -0.20
C VAL A 95 26.05 -6.12 0.59
N ARG A 96 25.31 -7.04 -0.06
CA ARG A 96 24.86 -8.28 0.61
C ARG A 96 26.04 -9.12 1.11
N ALA A 97 27.09 -9.28 0.32
CA ALA A 97 28.28 -10.02 0.73
C ALA A 97 29.02 -9.35 1.93
N MET A 98 29.09 -8.02 1.94
CA MET A 98 29.77 -7.25 2.98
C MET A 98 29.02 -7.24 4.32
N LEU A 99 27.70 -7.19 4.31
CA LEU A 99 26.90 -7.18 5.55
C LEU A 99 26.86 -8.55 6.25
N VAL A 100 26.95 -9.63 5.49
CA VAL A 100 27.06 -11.01 6.00
C VAL A 100 28.46 -11.31 6.55
N ALA A 101 29.46 -10.45 6.28
CA ALA A 101 30.81 -10.63 6.80
C ALA A 101 30.87 -10.49 8.34
N PRO A 102 31.73 -11.24 9.04
CA PRO A 102 31.90 -11.16 10.51
C PRO A 102 32.24 -9.75 11.02
N ALA A 103 32.85 -8.91 10.16
CA ALA A 103 33.19 -7.52 10.40
C ALA A 103 32.01 -6.64 10.89
N LEU A 104 30.79 -6.92 10.41
CA LEU A 104 29.58 -6.15 10.71
C LEU A 104 28.50 -6.99 11.43
N SER A 105 28.60 -8.32 11.33
CA SER A 105 27.67 -9.26 11.98
C SER A 105 28.05 -9.64 13.43
N GLY A 106 29.16 -9.12 13.96
CA GLY A 106 29.53 -9.31 15.38
C GLY A 106 28.63 -8.49 16.31
N SER A 107 27.99 -9.14 17.29
CA SER A 107 27.21 -8.41 18.32
C SER A 107 28.15 -7.51 19.13
N PRO A 108 27.95 -6.17 19.12
CA PRO A 108 28.73 -5.28 19.94
C PRO A 108 28.17 -5.34 21.37
N THR A 109 28.78 -6.16 22.23
CA THR A 109 28.48 -6.16 23.68
C THR A 109 29.13 -4.95 24.35
N HIS A 110 28.91 -3.76 23.81
CA HIS A 110 29.42 -2.51 24.33
C HIS A 110 28.32 -1.75 25.06
N ARG A 111 28.55 -1.48 26.35
CA ARG A 111 27.69 -0.58 27.11
C ARG A 111 27.91 0.86 26.61
N ALA A 112 26.93 1.73 26.86
CA ALA A 112 26.99 3.13 26.43
C ALA A 112 28.24 3.88 26.96
N ASP A 113 28.81 3.43 28.09
CA ASP A 113 30.00 4.01 28.74
C ASP A 113 31.36 3.57 28.16
N ASP A 114 31.43 2.63 27.20
CA ASP A 114 32.71 2.08 26.71
C ASP A 114 33.53 3.05 25.81
N GLY A 115 33.09 4.30 25.65
CA GLY A 115 33.82 5.37 24.94
C GLY A 115 33.97 5.19 23.42
N GLY A 116 33.46 4.09 22.84
CA GLY A 116 33.48 3.82 21.40
C GLY A 116 32.39 4.57 20.62
N PRO A 117 32.46 4.61 19.28
CA PRO A 117 31.51 5.33 18.44
C PRO A 117 30.08 4.75 18.52
N VAL A 118 29.11 5.60 18.19
CA VAL A 118 27.71 5.23 18.03
C VAL A 118 27.45 4.97 16.55
N VAL A 119 27.29 3.71 16.21
CA VAL A 119 27.03 3.29 14.84
C VAL A 119 25.53 3.31 14.59
N ILE A 120 25.11 4.06 13.58
CA ILE A 120 23.72 4.13 13.11
C ILE A 120 23.66 3.44 11.75
N ALA A 121 22.92 2.35 11.63
CA ALA A 121 22.77 1.59 10.39
C ALA A 121 21.44 1.91 9.70
N ASP A 122 21.50 2.42 8.46
CA ASP A 122 20.36 2.45 7.55
C ASP A 122 20.16 1.03 6.98
N CYS A 123 19.21 0.29 7.53
CA CYS A 123 18.91 -1.08 7.12
C CYS A 123 17.84 -1.16 6.01
N GLY A 124 17.38 -0.03 5.47
CA GLY A 124 16.34 0.00 4.45
C GLY A 124 15.01 -0.59 4.93
N ILE A 125 14.46 -1.55 4.18
CA ILE A 125 13.23 -2.27 4.54
C ILE A 125 13.60 -3.67 5.01
N ALA A 126 13.70 -3.87 6.33
CA ALA A 126 14.02 -5.17 6.90
C ALA A 126 12.90 -6.21 6.67
N HIS A 127 13.33 -7.42 6.32
CA HIS A 127 12.55 -8.63 6.11
C HIS A 127 13.39 -9.86 6.57
N PRO A 128 12.80 -11.04 6.81
CA PRO A 128 13.54 -12.21 7.35
C PRO A 128 14.71 -12.72 6.50
N ASP A 129 14.80 -12.30 5.24
CA ASP A 129 15.89 -12.62 4.30
C ASP A 129 16.81 -11.41 4.01
N SER A 130 16.67 -10.28 4.73
CA SER A 130 17.50 -9.10 4.51
C SER A 130 18.97 -9.35 4.87
N ALA A 131 19.90 -8.88 4.03
CA ALA A 131 21.32 -8.88 4.40
C ALA A 131 21.64 -7.94 5.58
N ALA A 132 20.79 -6.95 5.86
CA ALA A 132 20.86 -6.12 7.06
C ALA A 132 20.31 -6.81 8.33
N LEU A 133 19.72 -8.01 8.24
CA LEU A 133 19.12 -8.69 9.39
C LEU A 133 20.11 -8.95 10.55
N PRO A 134 21.40 -9.29 10.33
CA PRO A 134 22.37 -9.41 11.43
C PRO A 134 22.56 -8.10 12.21
N LEU A 135 22.57 -6.95 11.52
CA LEU A 135 22.62 -5.63 12.17
C LEU A 135 21.32 -5.33 12.92
N VAL A 136 20.16 -5.61 12.32
CA VAL A 136 18.85 -5.44 12.96
C VAL A 136 18.74 -6.28 14.24
N ALA A 137 19.12 -7.55 14.19
CA ALA A 137 19.08 -8.48 15.31
C ALA A 137 20.14 -8.22 16.38
N GLY A 138 21.33 -7.73 15.98
CA GLY A 138 22.46 -7.46 16.85
C GLY A 138 22.45 -6.08 17.54
N ALA A 139 21.60 -5.15 17.11
CA ALA A 139 21.59 -3.77 17.58
C ALA A 139 21.18 -3.61 19.06
N ASP A 140 21.73 -2.59 19.70
CA ASP A 140 21.41 -2.13 21.06
C ASP A 140 20.10 -1.34 21.12
N ALA A 141 19.70 -0.76 19.99
CA ALA A 141 18.36 -0.24 19.73
C ALA A 141 17.94 -0.48 18.28
N LEU A 142 16.64 -0.79 18.09
CA LEU A 142 15.98 -0.80 16.79
C LEU A 142 14.96 0.33 16.72
N ILE A 143 15.09 1.19 15.70
CA ILE A 143 14.13 2.24 15.33
C ILE A 143 13.33 1.76 14.12
N VAL A 144 12.00 1.66 14.28
CA VAL A 144 11.09 1.32 13.19
C VAL A 144 10.38 2.58 12.67
N LEU A 145 10.61 2.93 11.41
CA LEU A 145 9.99 4.07 10.75
C LEU A 145 8.66 3.71 10.09
N VAL A 146 7.65 4.51 10.41
CA VAL A 146 6.27 4.33 9.93
C VAL A 146 5.83 5.62 9.25
N ARG A 147 5.40 5.53 7.99
CA ARG A 147 4.75 6.64 7.27
C ARG A 147 3.24 6.38 7.20
N PRO A 148 2.44 6.82 8.20
CA PRO A 148 1.08 6.33 8.39
C PRO A 148 0.12 6.66 7.25
N GLN A 149 0.42 7.66 6.42
CA GLN A 149 -0.41 8.02 5.25
C GLN A 149 -0.24 7.03 4.07
N MET A 150 0.68 6.06 4.15
CA MET A 150 0.97 5.12 3.05
C MET A 150 0.67 3.66 3.39
N ILE A 151 0.19 3.35 4.58
CA ILE A 151 -0.01 1.97 5.04
C ILE A 151 -1.10 1.90 6.12
N ASP A 152 -1.99 0.91 5.99
CA ASP A 152 -3.03 0.63 6.98
C ASP A 152 -2.46 0.42 8.38
N ALA A 153 -3.14 0.95 9.40
CA ALA A 153 -2.66 0.93 10.79
C ALA A 153 -2.56 -0.50 11.36
N GLY A 154 -3.48 -1.40 11.01
CA GLY A 154 -3.45 -2.81 11.42
C GLY A 154 -2.32 -3.59 10.75
N LEU A 155 -2.11 -3.35 9.45
CA LEU A 155 -0.98 -3.91 8.70
C LEU A 155 0.37 -3.41 9.23
N ALA A 156 0.47 -2.10 9.51
CA ALA A 156 1.65 -1.49 10.11
C ALA A 156 1.93 -2.08 11.50
N ALA A 157 0.92 -2.16 12.37
CA ALA A 157 1.04 -2.79 13.68
C ALA A 157 1.53 -4.25 13.61
N ARG A 158 1.05 -5.02 12.61
CA ARG A 158 1.53 -6.39 12.36
C ARG A 158 3.00 -6.42 11.93
N ARG A 159 3.40 -5.56 10.98
CA ARG A 159 4.79 -5.47 10.51
C ARG A 159 5.75 -5.01 11.62
N ILE A 160 5.35 -4.03 12.44
CA ILE A 160 6.15 -3.57 13.58
C ILE A 160 6.39 -4.72 14.57
N ARG A 161 5.36 -5.51 14.90
CA ARG A 161 5.52 -6.70 15.77
C ARG A 161 6.40 -7.79 15.15
N GLU A 162 6.32 -7.99 13.84
CA GLU A 162 7.18 -8.93 13.10
C GLU A 162 8.66 -8.50 13.17
N ILE A 163 8.93 -7.24 12.86
CA ILE A 163 10.28 -6.63 12.90
C ILE A 163 10.86 -6.61 14.32
N ALA A 164 10.05 -6.24 15.32
CA ALA A 164 10.43 -6.29 16.73
C ALA A 164 10.67 -7.73 17.23
N GLY A 165 10.13 -8.75 16.56
CA GLY A 165 10.42 -10.15 16.83
C GLY A 165 11.85 -10.57 16.45
N TRP A 166 12.54 -9.83 15.58
CA TRP A 166 13.91 -10.13 15.16
C TRP A 166 14.98 -9.56 16.11
N ASN A 167 14.63 -8.60 16.96
CA ASN A 167 15.50 -8.07 18.00
C ASN A 167 14.69 -7.91 19.30
N THR A 168 14.98 -8.73 20.31
CA THR A 168 14.31 -8.65 21.62
C THR A 168 14.65 -7.39 22.41
N ARG A 169 15.64 -6.61 21.95
CA ARG A 169 15.98 -5.25 22.38
C ARG A 169 15.38 -4.19 21.44
N ALA A 170 14.33 -4.50 20.68
CA ALA A 170 13.62 -3.51 19.87
C ALA A 170 12.97 -2.45 20.77
N ARG A 171 13.27 -1.17 20.49
CA ARG A 171 13.29 -0.12 21.52
C ARG A 171 12.60 1.19 21.11
N ALA A 172 12.35 1.43 19.81
CA ALA A 172 11.69 2.65 19.34
C ALA A 172 10.82 2.48 18.06
N VAL A 173 9.70 3.21 18.00
CA VAL A 173 8.92 3.46 16.78
C VAL A 173 8.88 4.97 16.53
N VAL A 174 9.15 5.40 15.30
CA VAL A 174 9.14 6.82 14.90
C VAL A 174 8.20 7.01 13.70
N LEU A 175 7.35 8.03 13.77
CA LEU A 175 6.44 8.36 12.66
C LEU A 175 7.08 9.39 11.72
N VAL A 176 6.88 9.24 10.42
CA VAL A 176 7.34 10.19 9.39
C VAL A 176 6.13 10.78 8.68
N GLY A 177 5.94 12.10 8.75
CA GLY A 177 4.76 12.76 8.18
C GLY A 177 4.31 14.00 8.95
N SER A 178 3.22 14.63 8.51
CA SER A 178 2.68 15.87 9.13
C SER A 178 1.62 15.60 10.19
N ASP A 179 1.54 16.48 11.19
CA ASP A 179 0.72 16.34 12.42
C ASP A 179 -0.82 16.40 12.26
N ARG A 180 -1.35 16.28 11.04
CA ARG A 180 -2.81 16.22 10.84
C ARG A 180 -3.36 14.84 11.15
N GLY A 181 -3.45 14.53 12.45
CA GLY A 181 -4.08 13.32 12.97
C GLY A 181 -3.34 12.77 14.20
N CYS A 182 -3.76 13.16 15.40
CA CYS A 182 -3.33 12.48 16.63
C CYS A 182 -3.82 11.01 16.67
N GLU A 183 -4.81 10.67 15.84
CA GLU A 183 -5.40 9.34 15.67
C GLU A 183 -4.42 8.29 15.11
N SER A 184 -3.43 8.69 14.30
CA SER A 184 -2.53 7.74 13.62
C SER A 184 -1.57 7.01 14.56
N ALA A 185 -1.25 7.57 15.72
CA ALA A 185 -0.42 6.90 16.72
C ALA A 185 -1.24 5.85 17.51
N SER A 186 -2.45 6.24 17.94
CA SER A 186 -3.37 5.37 18.68
C SER A 186 -3.76 4.13 17.87
N GLY A 187 -4.00 4.28 16.56
CA GLY A 187 -4.36 3.16 15.67
C GLY A 187 -3.27 2.10 15.48
N LEU A 188 -2.00 2.42 15.76
CA LEU A 188 -0.90 1.44 15.64
C LEU A 188 -0.81 0.49 16.84
N GLY A 189 -1.38 0.84 18.00
CA GLY A 189 -1.34 0.01 19.21
C GLY A 189 0.08 -0.28 19.73
N VAL A 190 1.07 0.55 19.38
CA VAL A 190 2.47 0.46 19.84
C VAL A 190 2.98 1.84 20.29
N PRO A 191 3.86 1.92 21.31
CA PRO A 191 4.43 3.19 21.75
C PRO A 191 5.25 3.89 20.67
N VAL A 192 5.10 5.21 20.56
CA VAL A 192 5.83 6.06 19.60
C VAL A 192 6.81 6.95 20.36
N MET A 193 8.09 6.91 19.97
CA MET A 193 9.17 7.71 20.55
C MET A 193 9.10 9.19 20.12
N GLY A 194 8.83 9.43 18.83
CA GLY A 194 8.77 10.78 18.28
C GLY A 194 8.31 10.81 16.82
N ARG A 195 8.35 12.00 16.21
CA ARG A 195 7.90 12.25 14.84
C ARG A 195 8.96 13.02 14.04
N LEU A 196 9.21 12.63 12.80
CA LEU A 196 10.05 13.37 11.85
C LEU A 196 9.16 14.07 10.80
N PRO A 197 9.24 15.40 10.67
CA PRO A 197 8.48 16.14 9.67
C PRO A 197 9.04 15.93 8.26
N ILE A 198 8.20 16.05 7.24
CA ILE A 198 8.63 16.08 5.84
C ILE A 198 9.16 17.50 5.54
N ASP A 199 10.48 17.66 5.55
CA ASP A 199 11.18 18.92 5.35
C ASP A 199 12.18 18.81 4.18
N ALA A 200 11.68 18.92 2.95
CA ALA A 200 12.50 18.79 1.74
C ALA A 200 13.66 19.81 1.69
N ARG A 201 13.48 20.99 2.29
CA ARG A 201 14.53 22.02 2.36
C ARG A 201 15.61 21.63 3.36
N GLY A 202 15.23 21.11 4.53
CA GLY A 202 16.17 20.52 5.49
C GLY A 202 17.00 19.38 4.88
N VAL A 203 16.36 18.46 4.14
CA VAL A 203 17.05 17.35 3.45
C VAL A 203 18.05 17.88 2.40
N SER A 204 17.65 18.86 1.60
CA SER A 204 18.53 19.48 0.59
C SER A 204 19.79 20.06 1.23
N VAL A 205 19.65 20.85 2.30
CA VAL A 205 20.76 21.43 3.08
C VAL A 205 21.68 20.35 3.66
N MET A 206 21.13 19.22 4.10
CA MET A 206 21.93 18.13 4.68
C MET A 206 22.74 17.34 3.64
N LEU A 207 22.16 17.06 2.46
CA LEU A 207 22.80 16.24 1.42
C LEU A 207 23.71 17.04 0.47
N HIS A 208 23.57 18.36 0.41
CA HIS A 208 24.36 19.20 -0.51
C HIS A 208 25.17 20.30 0.21
N GLY A 209 24.87 20.54 1.49
CA GLY A 209 25.37 21.69 2.24
C GLY A 209 24.67 22.99 1.86
N ASP A 210 24.65 23.95 2.78
CA ASP A 210 24.33 25.36 2.51
C ASP A 210 25.28 26.24 3.32
N ARG A 211 25.94 27.19 2.66
CA ARG A 211 26.90 28.11 3.28
C ARG A 211 26.22 29.34 3.93
N GLY A 212 24.91 29.53 3.76
CA GLY A 212 24.19 30.73 4.19
C GLY A 212 23.17 30.57 5.32
N SER A 213 22.62 29.37 5.56
CA SER A 213 21.49 29.20 6.49
C SER A 213 21.90 29.01 7.96
N ARG A 214 21.54 29.97 8.82
CA ARG A 214 21.58 29.83 10.29
C ARG A 214 20.32 29.18 10.89
N HIS A 215 19.32 28.82 10.08
CA HIS A 215 18.10 28.17 10.58
C HIS A 215 18.29 26.65 10.64
N ARG A 216 18.23 26.08 11.86
CA ARG A 216 18.00 24.64 12.04
C ARG A 216 16.64 24.28 11.45
N GLY A 217 16.61 23.40 10.45
CA GLY A 217 15.37 22.92 9.82
C GLY A 217 14.48 22.16 10.80
N ALA A 218 13.20 22.03 10.47
CA ALA A 218 12.24 21.31 11.32
C ALA A 218 12.63 19.84 11.49
N LEU A 219 13.20 19.22 10.44
CA LEU A 219 13.76 17.87 10.49
C LEU A 219 14.95 17.76 11.47
N ALA A 220 15.86 18.74 11.46
CA ALA A 220 17.03 18.74 12.34
C ALA A 220 16.62 18.88 13.82
N SER A 221 15.68 19.78 14.12
CA SER A 221 15.15 19.95 15.49
C SER A 221 14.43 18.70 15.99
N ALA A 222 13.63 18.05 15.14
CA ALA A 222 12.94 16.81 15.50
C ALA A 222 13.90 15.63 15.69
N ALA A 223 14.96 15.54 14.86
CA ALA A 223 16.00 14.53 15.01
C ALA A 223 16.81 14.73 16.29
N GLU A 224 17.10 15.97 16.69
CA GLU A 224 17.78 16.32 17.96
C GLU A 224 16.95 15.92 19.18
N GLU A 225 15.63 16.16 19.17
CA GLU A 225 14.71 15.70 20.21
C GLU A 225 14.66 14.16 20.30
N ILE A 226 14.59 13.44 19.16
CA ILE A 226 14.55 11.97 19.13
C ILE A 226 15.89 11.36 19.54
N ALA A 227 17.02 11.88 19.05
CA ALA A 227 18.36 11.40 19.40
C ALA A 227 18.67 11.61 20.89
N THR A 228 18.21 12.73 21.47
CA THR A 228 18.33 12.99 22.92
C THR A 228 17.48 12.03 23.75
N ALA A 229 16.25 11.75 23.34
CA ALA A 229 15.39 10.78 24.00
C ALA A 229 15.99 9.36 23.93
N LEU A 230 16.48 8.96 22.76
CA LEU A 230 17.09 7.66 22.51
C LEU A 230 18.39 7.48 23.32
N ARG A 231 19.29 8.47 23.32
CA ARG A 231 20.53 8.44 24.11
C ARG A 231 20.23 8.34 25.61
N THR A 232 19.27 9.11 26.12
CA THR A 232 18.85 9.05 27.53
C THR A 232 18.35 7.65 27.91
N GLN A 233 17.52 7.01 27.07
CA GLN A 233 17.02 5.65 27.32
C GLN A 233 18.12 4.58 27.22
N LEU A 234 19.09 4.76 26.32
CA LEU A 234 20.23 3.85 26.16
C LEU A 234 21.30 3.96 27.27
N VAL A 235 21.47 5.14 27.86
CA VAL A 235 22.41 5.35 28.99
C VAL A 235 21.80 4.87 30.31
N ASN A 236 20.52 5.13 30.56
CA ASN A 236 19.90 4.83 31.85
C ASN A 236 19.34 3.39 31.96
N ASP A 237 19.18 2.67 30.84
CA ASP A 237 18.36 1.43 30.69
C ASP A 237 16.88 1.59 31.17
N GLU A 238 16.45 2.79 31.59
CA GLU A 238 15.09 3.12 32.03
C GLU A 238 14.15 3.46 30.87
N TRP A 239 13.33 2.50 30.45
CA TRP A 239 12.39 2.65 29.33
C TRP A 239 11.00 3.18 29.74
N SER A 240 10.90 4.45 30.16
CA SER A 240 9.62 5.10 30.48
C SER A 240 8.94 5.76 29.26
N LEU A 241 8.12 4.99 28.54
CA LEU A 241 7.40 5.45 27.32
C LEU A 241 6.15 6.33 27.61
N THR A 242 6.14 7.08 28.73
CA THR A 242 4.97 7.84 29.21
C THR A 242 4.87 9.27 28.65
N ARG A 243 5.84 9.70 27.82
CA ARG A 243 5.76 10.97 27.07
C ARG A 243 6.14 10.76 25.61
N VAL A 244 5.19 11.03 24.73
CA VAL A 244 5.48 11.27 23.31
C VAL A 244 6.25 12.59 23.23
N VAL A 245 7.49 12.54 22.77
CA VAL A 245 8.29 13.76 22.56
C VAL A 245 7.73 14.46 21.32
N GLY A 246 7.15 15.66 21.52
CA GLY A 246 6.54 16.45 20.45
C GLY A 246 5.27 17.23 20.81
N GLU A 247 4.64 17.04 21.98
CA GLU A 247 3.47 17.84 22.38
C GLU A 247 3.81 19.29 22.76
N ARG A 248 4.07 20.12 21.75
CA ARG A 248 3.94 21.58 21.82
C ARG A 248 2.92 22.08 20.79
N CYS A 249 1.66 21.67 20.95
CA CYS A 249 0.53 22.41 20.40
C CYS A 249 0.60 23.87 20.91
N GLY A 250 0.88 24.80 20.00
CA GLY A 250 1.24 26.17 20.36
C GLY A 250 0.14 26.87 21.16
N ARG A 251 0.49 27.39 22.35
CA ARG A 251 -0.32 28.39 23.06
C ARG A 251 -0.28 29.72 22.31
N GLY A 252 -0.98 29.79 21.18
CA GLY A 252 -1.26 31.04 20.48
C GLY A 252 -2.08 31.97 21.37
N ARG A 253 -1.48 33.09 21.80
CA ARG A 253 -2.18 34.13 22.55
C ARG A 253 -3.13 34.90 21.62
N SER A 254 -4.42 34.59 21.68
CA SER A 254 -5.48 35.46 21.14
C SER A 254 -6.54 35.69 22.21
N ARG A 255 -6.62 36.93 22.71
CA ARG A 255 -7.76 37.38 23.55
C ARG A 255 -8.97 37.68 22.65
N PRO A 256 -10.20 37.55 23.16
CA PRO A 256 -11.38 37.38 22.32
C PRO A 256 -12.01 38.72 21.90
N ARG A 257 -12.72 38.71 20.77
CA ARG A 257 -13.80 39.67 20.50
C ARG A 257 -15.08 38.89 20.22
N TRP A 258 -16.09 39.12 21.05
CA TRP A 258 -17.39 38.44 21.07
C TRP A 258 -18.43 39.20 20.25
N ARG A 259 -19.60 38.53 20.05
CA ARG A 259 -20.79 38.91 19.27
C ARG A 259 -20.69 38.57 17.78
N ASP A 260 -21.65 37.91 17.14
CA ASP A 260 -22.92 37.27 17.57
C ASP A 260 -23.36 36.33 16.40
N LEU A 261 -24.17 35.26 16.48
CA LEU A 261 -25.14 34.75 17.47
C LEU A 261 -25.05 33.17 17.57
N LEU A 262 -26.16 32.50 17.89
CA LEU A 262 -26.40 31.04 18.02
C LEU A 262 -27.78 30.69 17.35
N PRO A 263 -28.36 29.45 17.40
CA PRO A 263 -27.88 28.11 17.78
C PRO A 263 -28.14 27.02 16.69
N ARG A 264 -27.49 25.85 16.69
CA ARG A 264 -27.89 24.55 17.31
C ARG A 264 -27.00 23.47 16.66
N SER A 265 -26.70 22.30 17.21
CA SER A 265 -26.89 21.73 18.56
C SER A 265 -26.07 20.44 18.61
N ASP A 266 -25.29 20.21 19.67
CA ASP A 266 -24.91 18.85 20.05
C ASP A 266 -24.71 18.74 21.56
N ILE A 267 -25.24 17.65 22.13
CA ILE A 267 -25.37 17.43 23.56
C ILE A 267 -24.51 16.21 23.92
N GLY A 268 -23.47 16.43 24.75
CA GLY A 268 -22.78 15.32 25.46
C GLY A 268 -23.69 14.70 26.53
N PRO A 269 -23.31 13.56 27.16
CA PRO A 269 -22.05 13.41 27.90
C PRO A 269 -21.40 12.02 27.63
N SER A 270 -20.44 11.43 28.36
CA SER A 270 -19.99 11.60 29.76
C SER A 270 -18.56 11.08 30.03
N VAL A 271 -18.09 11.29 31.27
CA VAL A 271 -16.76 10.98 31.83
C VAL A 271 -16.72 9.57 32.44
N TYR A 272 -15.57 8.87 32.42
CA TYR A 272 -15.26 7.90 33.50
C TYR A 272 -13.78 7.76 33.93
N ARG A 273 -13.63 7.37 35.20
CA ARG A 273 -12.42 7.17 36.04
C ARG A 273 -12.72 6.08 37.11
N HIS A 274 -11.75 5.38 37.72
CA HIS A 274 -10.31 5.31 37.43
C HIS A 274 -9.68 3.90 37.57
N PRO A 275 -9.60 3.19 38.73
CA PRO A 275 -8.85 1.91 38.75
C PRO A 275 -9.43 0.77 39.63
N GLY A 276 -8.85 -0.43 39.49
CA GLY A 276 -8.61 -1.33 40.64
C GLY A 276 -9.55 -2.53 40.86
N ARG A 277 -8.91 -3.69 41.15
CA ARG A 277 -9.49 -4.98 41.59
C ARG A 277 -10.46 -4.86 42.80
N LEU A 278 -11.54 -5.66 42.83
CA LEU A 278 -11.69 -6.86 43.70
C LEU A 278 -13.13 -7.43 43.78
N SER A 279 -13.19 -8.76 43.96
CA SER A 279 -14.21 -9.57 44.68
C SER A 279 -15.66 -9.72 44.16
N SER A 280 -16.12 -10.96 44.25
CA SER A 280 -17.48 -11.47 44.02
C SER A 280 -18.52 -11.01 45.06
N ARG A 281 -19.79 -10.92 44.63
CA ARG A 281 -20.99 -11.38 45.36
C ARG A 281 -22.25 -11.38 44.48
N ASP A 282 -22.61 -12.57 44.04
CA ASP A 282 -23.94 -13.21 44.15
C ASP A 282 -25.27 -12.45 43.93
N LEU A 283 -26.08 -13.11 43.07
CA LEU A 283 -27.53 -13.42 43.19
C LEU A 283 -28.62 -12.48 42.63
N ALA A 284 -29.29 -13.02 41.57
CA ALA A 284 -30.75 -13.20 41.45
C ALA A 284 -31.63 -11.97 41.06
N ILE A 285 -32.80 -12.07 40.39
CA ILE A 285 -33.62 -13.24 39.99
C ILE A 285 -34.67 -12.88 38.88
N HIS A 286 -35.10 -13.86 38.05
CA HIS A 286 -36.35 -13.97 37.22
C HIS A 286 -36.77 -12.84 36.21
N ALA A 287 -37.57 -13.05 35.14
CA ALA A 287 -37.96 -14.22 34.32
C ALA A 287 -38.67 -13.74 33.00
N GLU A 288 -38.85 -14.64 32.02
CA GLU A 288 -39.64 -14.50 30.77
C GLU A 288 -41.19 -14.54 31.02
N PRO A 289 -42.15 -14.59 30.03
CA PRO A 289 -42.07 -14.68 28.55
C PRO A 289 -43.10 -13.87 27.69
N THR A 290 -43.02 -14.05 26.36
CA THR A 290 -43.94 -13.62 25.27
C THR A 290 -45.32 -14.31 25.28
N PRO A 291 -46.35 -13.73 24.60
CA PRO A 291 -47.25 -14.52 23.73
C PRO A 291 -47.72 -13.73 22.43
N PRO A 292 -48.83 -14.03 21.67
CA PRO A 292 -48.77 -14.31 20.21
C PRO A 292 -49.83 -13.54 19.31
N PRO A 293 -50.05 -13.86 18.01
CA PRO A 293 -50.88 -13.05 17.08
C PRO A 293 -52.18 -13.67 16.48
N THR A 294 -53.16 -12.80 16.12
CA THR A 294 -54.34 -12.96 15.20
C THR A 294 -54.96 -11.56 14.89
N GLY A 295 -55.79 -11.25 13.87
CA GLY A 295 -56.29 -11.98 12.67
C GLY A 295 -57.54 -11.32 11.99
N PHE A 296 -57.82 -11.66 10.72
CA PHE A 296 -59.09 -11.52 9.92
C PHE A 296 -59.69 -10.17 9.38
N ALA A 297 -59.81 -10.14 8.02
CA ALA A 297 -61.03 -9.96 7.18
C ALA A 297 -61.53 -8.60 6.58
N ASN A 298 -62.13 -8.73 5.37
CA ASN A 298 -62.90 -7.81 4.50
C ASN A 298 -62.13 -6.71 3.72
N GLY A 299 -62.42 -6.37 2.44
CA GLY A 299 -63.30 -6.97 1.42
C GLY A 299 -63.66 -5.99 0.26
N VAL A 300 -64.11 -6.52 -0.90
CA VAL A 300 -64.83 -5.85 -2.04
C VAL A 300 -64.00 -5.23 -3.20
N GLU A 301 -64.47 -5.52 -4.43
CA GLU A 301 -64.00 -5.15 -5.80
C GLU A 301 -64.97 -4.09 -6.45
N PRO A 302 -65.08 -3.75 -7.77
CA PRO A 302 -64.47 -4.32 -9.01
C PRO A 302 -64.03 -3.29 -10.11
N GLY A 303 -63.56 -3.81 -11.26
CA GLY A 303 -63.71 -3.22 -12.61
C GLY A 303 -62.43 -2.65 -13.27
N GLY A 304 -62.17 -2.82 -14.57
CA GLY A 304 -62.87 -3.56 -15.65
C GLY A 304 -62.32 -3.20 -17.04
N ASN A 305 -62.61 -4.02 -18.08
CA ASN A 305 -62.38 -3.77 -19.53
C ASN A 305 -60.89 -3.66 -20.00
N ASP A 306 -60.51 -4.01 -21.24
CA ASP A 306 -61.15 -4.80 -22.31
C ASP A 306 -60.11 -5.31 -23.34
N ALA A 307 -60.54 -6.24 -24.21
CA ALA A 307 -60.21 -6.43 -25.65
C ALA A 307 -58.86 -5.93 -26.29
N ALA A 308 -58.29 -6.56 -27.34
CA ALA A 308 -58.49 -7.86 -28.03
C ALA A 308 -57.44 -8.02 -29.17
N LEU A 309 -57.58 -9.10 -29.97
CA LEU A 309 -57.06 -9.34 -31.35
C LEU A 309 -55.57 -9.69 -31.46
N GLU A 310 -55.18 -10.96 -31.73
CA GLU A 310 -55.32 -11.78 -32.97
C GLU A 310 -54.29 -11.45 -34.07
N ILE A 311 -53.55 -12.47 -34.55
CA ILE A 311 -53.76 -13.18 -35.83
C ILE A 311 -52.67 -14.28 -36.03
N SER A 312 -53.04 -15.34 -36.75
CA SER A 312 -52.40 -16.67 -36.83
C SER A 312 -51.29 -16.84 -37.91
N THR A 313 -50.89 -18.12 -38.12
CA THR A 313 -50.10 -18.76 -39.21
C THR A 313 -48.61 -19.02 -38.91
N SER A 314 -47.98 -20.16 -39.28
CA SER A 314 -48.46 -21.42 -39.91
C SER A 314 -47.50 -22.61 -39.63
N SER A 315 -48.00 -23.85 -39.82
CA SER A 315 -47.24 -25.12 -39.91
C SER A 315 -46.89 -25.42 -41.40
N PRO A 316 -45.98 -26.36 -41.79
CA PRO A 316 -45.93 -27.75 -41.27
C PRO A 316 -44.57 -28.51 -41.19
N ASP A 317 -44.66 -29.70 -40.57
CA ASP A 317 -43.76 -30.87 -40.53
C ASP A 317 -43.60 -31.53 -41.95
N PRO A 318 -42.67 -32.48 -42.25
CA PRO A 318 -42.82 -33.89 -41.79
C PRO A 318 -41.57 -34.82 -41.69
N SER A 319 -41.64 -35.81 -40.78
CA SER A 319 -41.29 -37.26 -41.00
C SER A 319 -39.81 -37.74 -41.17
N ALA A 320 -39.41 -38.99 -40.84
CA ALA A 320 -40.11 -40.16 -40.25
C ALA A 320 -39.16 -41.29 -39.73
N HIS A 321 -39.78 -42.27 -39.03
CA HIS A 321 -39.38 -43.69 -38.79
C HIS A 321 -38.56 -44.07 -37.53
N ARG A 322 -38.84 -45.17 -36.82
CA ARG A 322 -40.11 -45.93 -36.54
C ARG A 322 -39.92 -46.82 -35.28
N ALA A 323 -40.99 -47.05 -34.51
CA ALA A 323 -41.06 -47.88 -33.29
C ALA A 323 -41.08 -49.42 -33.57
N PRO A 324 -41.09 -50.37 -32.57
CA PRO A 324 -42.07 -50.53 -31.45
C PRO A 324 -41.43 -50.64 -30.03
N VAL A 325 -42.02 -50.30 -28.87
CA VAL A 325 -43.34 -50.51 -28.20
C VAL A 325 -43.42 -51.75 -27.30
N ASN A 326 -43.34 -51.54 -25.97
CA ASN A 326 -44.25 -52.01 -24.89
C ASN A 326 -43.69 -51.52 -23.53
N ALA A 327 -44.29 -50.56 -22.82
CA ALA A 327 -45.58 -50.55 -22.10
C ALA A 327 -45.43 -50.95 -20.60
N GLY A 328 -45.64 -49.99 -19.69
CA GLY A 328 -45.39 -50.20 -18.24
C GLY A 328 -45.68 -49.02 -17.30
N VAL A 329 -46.94 -48.57 -17.26
CA VAL A 329 -47.63 -47.82 -16.17
C VAL A 329 -47.08 -46.43 -15.75
N GLU A 330 -47.99 -45.44 -15.74
CA GLU A 330 -47.73 -44.06 -15.35
C GLU A 330 -47.87 -43.81 -13.83
N ALA A 331 -47.00 -42.94 -13.29
CA ALA A 331 -47.31 -42.10 -12.14
C ALA A 331 -46.58 -40.75 -12.34
N GLY A 332 -47.35 -39.65 -12.39
CA GLY A 332 -46.84 -38.36 -12.86
C GLY A 332 -45.80 -37.72 -11.95
N THR A 333 -44.66 -37.32 -12.51
CA THR A 333 -43.74 -36.36 -11.89
C THR A 333 -43.79 -35.03 -12.64
N SER A 334 -44.26 -33.99 -11.96
CA SER A 334 -44.31 -32.63 -12.48
C SER A 334 -42.89 -32.14 -12.78
N LYS A 335 -42.58 -31.94 -14.07
CA LYS A 335 -41.35 -31.26 -14.50
C LYS A 335 -41.41 -29.80 -14.07
N VAL A 336 -40.75 -29.48 -12.95
CA VAL A 336 -40.38 -28.09 -12.66
C VAL A 336 -39.34 -27.69 -13.70
N SER A 337 -39.66 -26.68 -14.50
CA SER A 337 -38.75 -26.06 -15.46
C SER A 337 -37.57 -25.44 -14.72
N ASN A 338 -36.41 -26.07 -14.83
CA ASN A 338 -35.17 -25.56 -14.26
C ASN A 338 -34.67 -24.39 -15.13
N GLU A 339 -35.07 -23.18 -14.76
CA GLU A 339 -34.53 -21.95 -15.32
C GLU A 339 -33.00 -22.00 -15.24
N HIS A 340 -32.32 -21.66 -16.34
CA HIS A 340 -30.86 -21.67 -16.41
C HIS A 340 -30.30 -20.49 -15.62
N ARG A 341 -30.28 -20.64 -14.29
CA ARG A 341 -29.59 -19.73 -13.38
C ARG A 341 -28.10 -19.86 -13.67
N GLU A 342 -27.48 -18.78 -14.18
CA GLU A 342 -26.04 -18.74 -14.41
C GLU A 342 -25.30 -19.22 -13.14
N PRO A 343 -24.31 -20.11 -13.27
CA PRO A 343 -23.62 -20.66 -12.10
C PRO A 343 -22.86 -19.54 -11.39
N VAL A 344 -23.42 -19.06 -10.28
CA VAL A 344 -22.79 -18.03 -9.44
C VAL A 344 -21.41 -18.54 -9.02
N PRO A 345 -20.32 -17.82 -9.33
CA PRO A 345 -18.98 -18.30 -9.05
C PRO A 345 -18.78 -18.42 -7.53
N SER A 346 -18.42 -19.62 -7.09
CA SER A 346 -18.20 -19.94 -5.67
C SER A 346 -17.14 -19.06 -4.98
N LEU A 347 -16.25 -18.44 -5.77
CA LEU A 347 -15.15 -17.60 -5.31
C LEU A 347 -15.12 -16.29 -6.10
N SER A 348 -14.90 -15.16 -5.43
CA SER A 348 -14.45 -13.91 -6.06
C SER A 348 -13.04 -13.59 -5.61
N VAL A 349 -12.18 -13.21 -6.54
CA VAL A 349 -10.84 -12.68 -6.28
C VAL A 349 -10.80 -11.23 -6.75
N ASN A 350 -10.64 -10.31 -5.82
CA ASN A 350 -10.52 -8.90 -6.12
C ASN A 350 -9.05 -8.50 -6.03
N VAL A 351 -8.49 -7.97 -7.12
CA VAL A 351 -7.12 -7.45 -7.21
C VAL A 351 -7.08 -5.98 -7.62
N LEU A 352 -8.21 -5.31 -7.86
CA LEU A 352 -8.27 -3.87 -8.13
C LEU A 352 -8.47 -3.11 -6.80
N GLY A 353 -7.36 -2.93 -6.08
CA GLY A 353 -7.30 -2.50 -4.68
C GLY A 353 -6.45 -3.49 -3.87
N PRO A 354 -6.59 -3.57 -2.54
CA PRO A 354 -6.02 -4.65 -1.73
C PRO A 354 -6.57 -6.01 -2.18
N LEU A 355 -5.72 -7.05 -2.23
CA LEU A 355 -6.15 -8.42 -2.54
C LEU A 355 -7.26 -8.87 -1.59
N ARG A 356 -8.37 -9.33 -2.15
CA ARG A 356 -9.41 -10.04 -1.40
C ARG A 356 -9.79 -11.33 -2.10
N VAL A 357 -9.96 -12.38 -1.33
CA VAL A 357 -10.49 -13.67 -1.77
C VAL A 357 -11.75 -13.93 -0.94
N THR A 358 -12.90 -13.82 -1.58
CA THR A 358 -14.22 -13.95 -0.97
C THR A 358 -14.86 -15.24 -1.42
N TRP A 359 -15.33 -16.06 -0.48
CA TRP A 359 -16.09 -17.27 -0.74
C TRP A 359 -17.59 -17.02 -0.55
N TYR A 360 -18.42 -17.55 -1.44
CA TYR A 360 -19.87 -17.49 -1.37
C TYR A 360 -20.44 -18.89 -1.16
N GLU A 361 -21.21 -19.05 -0.08
CA GLU A 361 -21.88 -20.30 0.27
C GLU A 361 -23.25 -20.36 -0.41
N GLY A 362 -23.39 -21.26 -1.40
CA GLY A 362 -24.65 -21.47 -2.14
C GLY A 362 -24.96 -20.44 -3.23
N SER A 363 -25.90 -20.79 -4.11
CA SER A 363 -26.24 -20.05 -5.34
C SER A 363 -27.24 -18.89 -5.12
N GLY A 364 -27.15 -18.19 -3.98
CA GLY A 364 -28.04 -17.07 -3.69
C GLY A 364 -27.57 -16.16 -2.55
N THR A 365 -27.24 -14.92 -2.91
CA THR A 365 -27.35 -13.70 -2.07
C THR A 365 -26.81 -13.73 -0.62
N GLY A 366 -25.94 -14.68 -0.28
CA GLY A 366 -25.25 -14.74 1.01
C GLY A 366 -24.19 -13.64 1.16
N CYS A 367 -23.96 -13.21 2.41
CA CYS A 367 -22.83 -12.36 2.74
C CYS A 367 -21.53 -13.15 2.50
N GLY A 368 -20.74 -12.74 1.49
CA GLY A 368 -19.49 -13.42 1.15
C GLY A 368 -18.46 -13.36 2.27
N PHE A 369 -17.80 -14.48 2.55
CA PHE A 369 -16.80 -14.61 3.59
C PHE A 369 -15.40 -14.26 3.06
N ASP A 370 -14.76 -13.21 3.60
CA ASP A 370 -13.35 -12.91 3.32
C ASP A 370 -12.45 -13.99 3.93
N ILE A 371 -11.86 -14.83 3.07
CA ILE A 371 -10.93 -15.88 3.45
C ILE A 371 -9.46 -15.49 3.21
N THR A 372 -9.19 -14.26 2.77
CA THR A 372 -7.82 -13.76 2.49
C THR A 372 -6.90 -13.94 3.69
N CYS A 373 -7.42 -13.70 4.91
CA CYS A 373 -6.67 -13.84 6.15
C CYS A 373 -6.16 -15.27 6.40
N LYS A 374 -6.92 -16.29 5.94
CA LYS A 374 -6.61 -17.72 6.06
C LYS A 374 -5.52 -18.18 5.08
N LEU A 375 -5.26 -17.42 4.02
CA LEU A 375 -4.21 -17.72 3.04
C LEU A 375 -2.83 -17.28 3.54
N GLN A 376 -1.83 -18.16 3.40
CA GLN A 376 -0.42 -17.83 3.64
C GLN A 376 0.09 -16.79 2.62
N PRO A 377 1.12 -15.98 2.92
CA PRO A 377 1.62 -14.93 2.02
C PRO A 377 1.93 -15.44 0.60
N ARG A 378 2.66 -16.55 0.49
CA ARG A 378 2.98 -17.17 -0.81
C ARG A 378 1.74 -17.66 -1.58
N SER A 379 0.70 -18.10 -0.87
CA SER A 379 -0.58 -18.49 -1.48
C SER A 379 -1.36 -17.27 -1.98
N ARG A 380 -1.27 -16.12 -1.29
CA ARG A 380 -1.87 -14.84 -1.74
C ARG A 380 -1.19 -14.33 -3.01
N GLU A 381 0.14 -14.32 -3.04
CA GLU A 381 0.92 -13.97 -4.23
C GLU A 381 0.56 -14.85 -5.42
N LEU A 382 0.48 -16.17 -5.23
CA LEU A 382 0.11 -17.12 -6.28
C LEU A 382 -1.33 -16.90 -6.78
N VAL A 383 -2.30 -16.65 -5.90
CA VAL A 383 -3.69 -16.31 -6.33
C VAL A 383 -3.72 -15.01 -7.12
N ALA A 384 -3.06 -13.95 -6.64
CA ALA A 384 -3.02 -12.67 -7.33
C ALA A 384 -2.34 -12.78 -8.71
N LEU A 385 -1.24 -13.52 -8.80
CA LEU A 385 -0.54 -13.76 -10.06
C LEU A 385 -1.42 -14.53 -11.06
N LEU A 386 -2.10 -15.60 -10.63
CA LEU A 386 -3.04 -16.33 -11.49
C LEU A 386 -4.25 -15.47 -11.90
N ALA A 387 -4.75 -14.62 -11.00
CA ALA A 387 -5.86 -13.70 -11.27
C ALA A 387 -5.50 -12.64 -12.32
N LEU A 388 -4.26 -12.13 -12.29
CA LEU A 388 -3.74 -11.13 -13.22
C LEU A 388 -3.36 -11.70 -14.61
N HIS A 389 -3.47 -13.01 -14.81
CA HIS A 389 -3.24 -13.69 -16.08
C HIS A 389 -4.50 -14.44 -16.54
N PRO A 390 -5.52 -13.74 -17.09
CA PRO A 390 -6.79 -14.34 -17.52
C PRO A 390 -6.61 -15.48 -18.54
N SER A 391 -5.63 -15.39 -19.44
CA SER A 391 -5.31 -16.44 -20.42
C SER A 391 -4.42 -17.57 -19.87
N GLY A 392 -4.14 -17.56 -18.56
CA GLY A 392 -3.20 -18.44 -17.89
C GLY A 392 -1.74 -17.96 -17.98
N ILE A 393 -0.91 -18.48 -17.08
CA ILE A 393 0.53 -18.19 -16.99
C ILE A 393 1.34 -19.48 -17.11
N SER A 394 2.43 -19.45 -17.88
CA SER A 394 3.32 -20.59 -18.04
C SER A 394 4.06 -20.93 -16.75
N ARG A 395 4.45 -22.20 -16.59
CA ARG A 395 5.22 -22.66 -15.42
C ARG A 395 6.46 -21.81 -15.17
N ASP A 396 7.24 -21.51 -16.20
CA ASP A 396 8.54 -20.84 -16.03
C ASP A 396 8.35 -19.37 -15.58
N ARG A 397 7.29 -18.70 -16.06
CA ARG A 397 6.92 -17.35 -15.59
C ARG A 397 6.39 -17.35 -14.14
N LEU A 398 5.71 -18.41 -13.69
CA LEU A 398 5.39 -18.60 -12.26
C LEU A 398 6.66 -18.78 -11.42
N VAL A 399 7.66 -19.54 -11.90
CA VAL A 399 8.94 -19.71 -11.20
C VAL A 399 9.64 -18.36 -11.06
N GLU A 400 9.78 -17.65 -12.17
CA GLU A 400 10.44 -16.35 -12.25
C GLU A 400 9.78 -15.32 -11.34
N ALA A 401 8.45 -15.19 -11.38
CA ALA A 401 7.73 -14.21 -10.57
C ALA A 401 7.81 -14.52 -9.06
N LEU A 402 7.60 -15.78 -8.65
CA LEU A 402 7.52 -16.12 -7.22
C LEU A 402 8.91 -16.32 -6.57
N TRP A 403 9.88 -16.89 -7.27
CA TRP A 403 11.21 -17.18 -6.70
C TRP A 403 12.35 -16.31 -7.25
N GLY A 404 12.19 -15.70 -8.44
CA GLY A 404 13.19 -14.82 -9.04
C GLY A 404 14.58 -15.44 -9.10
N ALA A 405 15.59 -14.69 -8.68
CA ALA A 405 16.97 -15.16 -8.58
C ALA A 405 17.21 -16.29 -7.55
N ARG A 406 16.25 -16.54 -6.63
CA ARG A 406 16.32 -17.62 -5.62
C ARG A 406 15.50 -18.84 -6.06
N SER A 407 15.56 -19.18 -7.35
CA SER A 407 14.87 -20.34 -7.93
C SER A 407 15.36 -21.64 -7.27
N PRO A 408 14.46 -22.48 -6.73
CA PRO A 408 14.85 -23.70 -6.04
C PRO A 408 15.33 -24.76 -7.03
N ALA A 409 16.28 -25.62 -6.63
CA ALA A 409 16.91 -26.63 -7.49
C ALA A 409 15.94 -27.62 -8.20
N ARG A 410 14.67 -27.68 -7.78
CA ARG A 410 13.58 -28.40 -8.48
C ARG A 410 12.33 -27.49 -8.62
N PRO A 411 12.28 -26.57 -9.59
CA PRO A 411 11.23 -25.55 -9.67
C PRO A 411 9.82 -26.13 -9.81
N THR A 412 9.66 -27.21 -10.60
CA THR A 412 8.40 -27.93 -10.77
C THR A 412 7.84 -28.45 -9.45
N ASN A 413 8.70 -28.97 -8.55
CA ASN A 413 8.25 -29.49 -7.25
C ASN A 413 7.82 -28.34 -6.32
N ALA A 414 8.51 -27.19 -6.40
CA ALA A 414 8.15 -26.00 -5.62
C ALA A 414 6.79 -25.42 -6.05
N ILE A 415 6.53 -25.33 -7.36
CA ILE A 415 5.22 -24.93 -7.90
C ILE A 415 4.14 -25.93 -7.51
N ASN A 416 4.35 -27.23 -7.69
CA ASN A 416 3.36 -28.25 -7.32
C ASN A 416 3.07 -28.19 -5.80
N THR A 417 4.07 -27.96 -4.97
CA THR A 417 3.90 -27.76 -3.53
C THR A 417 3.09 -26.49 -3.21
N ALA A 418 3.37 -25.38 -3.88
CA ALA A 418 2.66 -24.12 -3.69
C ALA A 418 1.18 -24.23 -4.12
N LEU A 419 0.91 -24.86 -5.27
CA LEU A 419 -0.44 -25.14 -5.77
C LEU A 419 -1.22 -26.08 -4.83
N THR A 420 -0.60 -27.15 -4.35
CA THR A 420 -1.22 -28.07 -3.39
C THR A 420 -1.52 -27.39 -2.05
N ARG A 421 -0.60 -26.56 -1.53
CA ARG A 421 -0.85 -25.75 -0.33
C ARG A 421 -1.98 -24.74 -0.53
N LEU A 422 -2.05 -24.10 -1.70
CA LEU A 422 -3.14 -23.18 -2.04
C LEU A 422 -4.50 -23.92 -2.11
N ARG A 423 -4.58 -25.06 -2.80
CA ARG A 423 -5.80 -25.89 -2.83
C ARG A 423 -6.23 -26.33 -1.42
N ALA A 424 -5.29 -26.80 -0.60
CA ALA A 424 -5.56 -27.20 0.78
C ALA A 424 -6.04 -26.02 1.66
N ALA A 425 -5.43 -24.84 1.50
CA ALA A 425 -5.84 -23.63 2.23
C ALA A 425 -7.24 -23.16 1.81
N LEU A 426 -7.57 -23.20 0.52
CA LEU A 426 -8.92 -22.87 0.03
C LEU A 426 -9.96 -23.90 0.50
N ALA A 427 -9.65 -25.20 0.43
CA ALA A 427 -10.54 -26.24 0.95
C ALA A 427 -10.79 -26.09 2.47
N ALA A 428 -9.74 -25.89 3.27
CA ALA A 428 -9.86 -25.67 4.71
C ALA A 428 -10.58 -24.34 5.05
N ALA A 429 -10.41 -23.31 4.22
CA ALA A 429 -11.06 -22.02 4.40
C ALA A 429 -12.58 -22.06 4.14
N THR A 430 -13.05 -23.03 3.35
CA THR A 430 -14.41 -23.17 2.81
C THR A 430 -15.08 -24.49 3.20
N ASN A 431 -14.55 -25.20 4.21
CA ASN A 431 -15.02 -26.50 4.69
C ASN A 431 -15.18 -27.57 3.58
N GLY A 432 -14.36 -27.50 2.53
CA GLY A 432 -14.40 -28.39 1.37
C GLY A 432 -15.51 -28.08 0.35
N ALA A 433 -16.28 -26.99 0.52
CA ALA A 433 -17.37 -26.63 -0.37
C ALA A 433 -16.91 -26.18 -1.77
N VAL A 434 -15.70 -25.63 -1.90
CA VAL A 434 -15.15 -25.23 -3.21
C VAL A 434 -14.38 -26.40 -3.84
N PRO A 435 -14.71 -26.82 -5.08
CA PRO A 435 -14.12 -28.01 -5.71
C PRO A 435 -12.62 -27.86 -6.02
N ALA A 436 -11.90 -28.98 -6.13
CA ALA A 436 -10.45 -28.98 -6.34
C ALA A 436 -9.97 -28.40 -7.69
N ASN A 437 -10.90 -28.17 -8.64
CA ASN A 437 -10.65 -27.67 -10.00
C ASN A 437 -10.59 -26.13 -10.11
N ILE A 438 -10.49 -25.39 -8.99
CA ILE A 438 -10.27 -23.92 -8.95
C ILE A 438 -9.10 -23.49 -9.85
N ILE A 439 -8.07 -24.34 -9.98
CA ILE A 439 -6.89 -24.08 -10.82
C ILE A 439 -6.78 -25.18 -11.88
N THR A 440 -6.95 -24.79 -13.14
CA THR A 440 -6.74 -25.64 -14.31
C THR A 440 -5.25 -25.63 -14.72
N ASP A 441 -4.75 -26.78 -15.17
CA ASP A 441 -3.46 -26.89 -15.89
C ASP A 441 -3.81 -27.26 -17.35
N ALA A 442 -3.97 -26.23 -18.18
CA ALA A 442 -4.26 -26.40 -19.59
C ALA A 442 -2.97 -26.20 -20.38
N ARG A 443 -2.44 -27.26 -21.00
CA ARG A 443 -1.22 -27.19 -21.84
C ARG A 443 -0.02 -26.53 -21.12
N ARG A 444 0.23 -26.87 -19.85
CA ARG A 444 1.30 -26.30 -18.98
C ARG A 444 1.12 -24.82 -18.62
N HIS A 445 -0.07 -24.27 -18.83
CA HIS A 445 -0.46 -22.95 -18.36
C HIS A 445 -1.43 -23.11 -17.19
N TYR A 446 -1.13 -22.43 -16.09
CA TYR A 446 -1.96 -22.42 -14.89
C TYR A 446 -2.88 -21.22 -14.94
N GLN A 447 -4.17 -21.44 -14.68
CA GLN A 447 -5.22 -20.43 -14.76
C GLN A 447 -6.22 -20.65 -13.62
N LEU A 448 -6.85 -19.60 -13.10
CA LEU A 448 -8.05 -19.76 -12.27
C LEU A 448 -9.22 -20.15 -13.18
N ASN A 449 -9.99 -21.17 -12.81
CA ASN A 449 -11.11 -21.65 -13.61
C ASN A 449 -12.22 -20.59 -13.71
N PRO A 450 -12.52 -20.02 -14.90
CA PRO A 450 -13.51 -18.96 -15.01
C PRO A 450 -14.94 -19.39 -14.69
N ALA A 451 -15.24 -20.69 -14.80
CA ALA A 451 -16.55 -21.25 -14.42
C ALA A 451 -16.74 -21.41 -12.90
N SER A 452 -15.74 -21.07 -12.07
CA SER A 452 -15.80 -21.25 -10.61
C SER A 452 -15.26 -20.05 -9.82
N VAL A 453 -14.50 -19.18 -10.47
CA VAL A 453 -13.86 -17.99 -9.88
C VAL A 453 -14.20 -16.75 -10.72
N ALA A 454 -14.80 -15.74 -10.11
CA ALA A 454 -14.84 -14.39 -10.66
C ALA A 454 -13.55 -13.62 -10.30
N VAL A 455 -13.07 -12.78 -11.21
CA VAL A 455 -11.97 -11.85 -10.95
C VAL A 455 -12.34 -10.47 -11.47
N ASP A 456 -12.17 -9.43 -10.64
CA ASP A 456 -12.46 -8.04 -11.04
C ASP A 456 -11.59 -7.56 -12.20
N TYR A 457 -10.30 -7.91 -12.20
CA TYR A 457 -9.34 -7.62 -13.26
C TYR A 457 -9.71 -8.19 -14.63
N TRP A 458 -10.50 -9.28 -14.71
CA TRP A 458 -10.87 -9.84 -16.01
C TRP A 458 -11.80 -8.90 -16.79
N LYS A 459 -12.69 -8.18 -16.10
CA LYS A 459 -13.52 -7.13 -16.72
C LYS A 459 -12.67 -6.00 -17.32
N LEU A 460 -11.58 -5.64 -16.64
CA LEU A 460 -10.61 -4.67 -17.14
C LEU A 460 -9.85 -5.21 -18.36
N ALA A 461 -9.38 -6.46 -18.30
CA ALA A 461 -8.69 -7.10 -19.42
C ALA A 461 -9.57 -7.20 -20.67
N GLU A 462 -10.82 -7.64 -20.51
CA GLU A 462 -11.84 -7.67 -21.57
C GLU A 462 -12.09 -6.27 -22.16
N ALA A 463 -12.18 -5.23 -21.33
CA ALA A 463 -12.34 -3.86 -21.80
C ALA A 463 -11.11 -3.33 -22.57
N VAL A 464 -9.89 -3.71 -22.13
CA VAL A 464 -8.64 -3.40 -22.82
C VAL A 464 -8.53 -4.10 -24.18
N ASP A 465 -8.98 -5.35 -24.29
CA ASP A 465 -9.00 -6.09 -25.55
C ASP A 465 -10.14 -5.64 -26.47
N ALA A 466 -11.33 -5.31 -25.94
CA ALA A 466 -12.40 -4.67 -26.69
C ALA A 466 -11.95 -3.34 -27.31
N ARG A 467 -11.19 -2.51 -26.57
CA ARG A 467 -10.56 -1.28 -27.11
C ARG A 467 -9.61 -1.59 -28.28
N ARG A 468 -8.81 -2.66 -28.19
CA ARG A 468 -7.87 -3.07 -29.26
C ARG A 468 -8.59 -3.55 -30.52
N GLN A 469 -9.76 -4.16 -30.36
CA GLN A 469 -10.57 -4.73 -31.45
C GLN A 469 -11.63 -3.74 -31.99
N ALA A 470 -11.82 -2.58 -31.36
CA ALA A 470 -12.85 -1.61 -31.69
C ALA A 470 -12.68 -0.99 -33.10
N ASN A 471 -13.59 -1.37 -34.01
CA ASN A 471 -13.68 -0.90 -35.39
C ASN A 471 -14.49 0.39 -35.58
N SER A 472 -15.08 0.93 -34.51
CA SER A 472 -15.81 2.21 -34.51
C SER A 472 -15.44 3.07 -33.30
N ASP A 473 -15.63 4.38 -33.42
CA ASP A 473 -15.31 5.31 -32.35
C ASP A 473 -16.23 5.13 -31.14
N GLN A 474 -17.52 4.84 -31.36
CA GLN A 474 -18.46 4.52 -30.30
C GLN A 474 -18.02 3.27 -29.52
N ALA A 475 -17.68 2.16 -30.20
CA ALA A 475 -17.20 0.96 -29.54
C ALA A 475 -15.89 1.21 -28.74
N ARG A 476 -15.03 2.10 -29.23
CA ARG A 476 -13.80 2.50 -28.54
C ARG A 476 -14.09 3.35 -27.29
N LEU A 477 -15.05 4.27 -27.36
CA LEU A 477 -15.53 5.06 -26.22
C LEU A 477 -16.20 4.18 -25.16
N ASP A 478 -17.00 3.20 -25.56
CA ASP A 478 -17.62 2.25 -24.63
C ASP A 478 -16.58 1.35 -23.95
N ALA A 479 -15.53 0.94 -24.67
CA ALA A 479 -14.39 0.25 -24.06
C ALA A 479 -13.63 1.15 -23.06
N TYR A 480 -13.40 2.43 -23.39
CA TYR A 480 -12.78 3.38 -22.46
C TYR A 480 -13.60 3.61 -21.18
N ARG A 481 -14.94 3.71 -21.28
CA ARG A 481 -15.84 3.81 -20.12
C ARG A 481 -15.65 2.63 -19.16
N ARG A 482 -15.69 1.40 -19.67
CA ARG A 482 -15.46 0.16 -18.88
C ARG A 482 -14.07 0.08 -18.24
N ILE A 483 -13.03 0.58 -18.93
CA ILE A 483 -11.67 0.69 -18.37
C ILE A 483 -11.66 1.67 -17.18
N ILE A 484 -12.31 2.83 -17.30
CA ILE A 484 -12.38 3.85 -16.24
C ILE A 484 -13.13 3.31 -15.02
N GLU A 485 -14.28 2.67 -15.23
CA GLU A 485 -15.10 2.05 -14.17
C GLU A 485 -14.34 0.97 -13.39
N SER A 486 -13.45 0.22 -14.07
CA SER A 486 -12.69 -0.87 -13.46
C SER A 486 -11.39 -0.41 -12.79
N ALA A 487 -10.57 0.41 -13.46
CA ALA A 487 -9.18 0.64 -13.07
C ALA A 487 -8.95 1.77 -12.05
N GLY A 488 -9.98 2.23 -11.33
CA GLY A 488 -9.89 3.33 -10.35
C GLY A 488 -9.11 3.04 -9.06
N ARG A 489 -8.43 1.89 -8.92
CA ARG A 489 -7.67 1.49 -7.72
C ARG A 489 -6.35 0.77 -8.07
N PRO A 490 -5.26 0.96 -7.30
CA PRO A 490 -3.98 0.28 -7.54
C PRO A 490 -4.08 -1.24 -7.41
N VAL A 491 -3.42 -1.98 -8.30
CA VAL A 491 -3.48 -3.45 -8.36
C VAL A 491 -2.81 -4.10 -7.14
N ALA A 492 -3.54 -5.00 -6.46
CA ALA A 492 -3.18 -5.76 -5.26
C ALA A 492 -2.29 -4.95 -4.28
N GLN A 493 -2.80 -3.81 -3.81
CA GLN A 493 -2.05 -2.77 -3.10
C GLN A 493 -1.27 -3.27 -1.87
N ASP A 494 -1.71 -4.36 -1.24
CA ASP A 494 -1.10 -5.00 -0.07
C ASP A 494 0.04 -5.99 -0.40
N LEU A 495 0.27 -6.28 -1.69
CA LEU A 495 1.43 -7.05 -2.15
C LEU A 495 2.63 -6.13 -2.44
N CYS A 496 3.81 -6.55 -1.97
CA CYS A 496 5.08 -5.82 -2.11
C CYS A 496 6.11 -6.60 -2.94
N THR A 497 5.65 -7.33 -3.95
CA THR A 497 6.48 -8.22 -4.78
C THR A 497 6.83 -7.57 -6.12
N ASP A 498 8.13 -7.46 -6.43
CA ASP A 498 8.65 -6.72 -7.59
C ASP A 498 7.98 -7.08 -8.94
N TRP A 499 7.51 -8.32 -9.13
CA TRP A 499 6.80 -8.75 -10.35
C TRP A 499 5.48 -8.03 -10.64
N ILE A 500 4.88 -7.37 -9.64
CA ILE A 500 3.57 -6.70 -9.78
C ILE A 500 3.69 -5.26 -10.31
N GLU A 501 4.85 -4.62 -10.18
CA GLU A 501 5.03 -3.22 -10.59
C GLU A 501 4.80 -3.01 -12.10
N PRO A 502 5.28 -3.87 -13.01
CA PRO A 502 4.94 -3.77 -14.44
C PRO A 502 3.44 -3.87 -14.72
N LEU A 503 2.70 -4.66 -13.94
CA LEU A 503 1.24 -4.83 -14.08
C LEU A 503 0.47 -3.63 -13.53
N ARG A 504 0.89 -3.08 -12.38
CA ARG A 504 0.40 -1.80 -11.84
C ARG A 504 0.57 -0.67 -12.85
N GLU A 505 1.75 -0.56 -13.43
CA GLU A 505 2.07 0.47 -14.43
C GLU A 505 1.28 0.28 -15.74
N ALA A 506 1.08 -0.96 -16.20
CA ALA A 506 0.24 -1.25 -17.36
C ALA A 506 -1.21 -0.80 -17.14
N VAL A 507 -1.82 -1.16 -16.00
CA VAL A 507 -3.19 -0.74 -15.64
C VAL A 507 -3.30 0.78 -15.50
N ARG A 508 -2.32 1.42 -14.85
CA ARG A 508 -2.27 2.89 -14.71
C ARG A 508 -2.22 3.58 -16.08
N ARG A 509 -1.40 3.08 -17.01
CA ARG A 509 -1.33 3.58 -18.39
C ARG A 509 -2.64 3.39 -19.15
N ASP A 510 -3.25 2.22 -19.08
CA ASP A 510 -4.53 1.97 -19.77
C ASP A 510 -5.66 2.84 -19.21
N HIS A 511 -5.68 3.11 -17.90
CA HIS A 511 -6.62 4.03 -17.26
C HIS A 511 -6.40 5.49 -17.70
N LEU A 512 -5.16 6.00 -17.66
CA LEU A 512 -4.84 7.37 -18.12
C LEU A 512 -5.14 7.56 -19.62
N ASN A 513 -4.82 6.56 -20.44
CA ASN A 513 -5.16 6.57 -21.86
C ASN A 513 -6.68 6.62 -22.09
N ALA A 514 -7.46 5.93 -21.27
CA ALA A 514 -8.92 5.95 -21.33
C ALA A 514 -9.51 7.30 -20.89
N LEU A 515 -9.05 7.85 -19.75
CA LEU A 515 -9.44 9.17 -19.26
C LEU A 515 -9.12 10.26 -20.30
N GLY A 516 -7.89 10.29 -20.81
CA GLY A 516 -7.47 11.28 -21.80
C GLY A 516 -8.20 11.15 -23.15
N ALA A 517 -8.55 9.93 -23.57
CA ALA A 517 -9.35 9.73 -24.78
C ALA A 517 -10.81 10.18 -24.61
N LEU A 518 -11.43 9.85 -23.48
CA LEU A 518 -12.81 10.28 -23.18
C LEU A 518 -12.88 11.80 -22.98
N ALA A 519 -11.90 12.40 -22.30
CA ALA A 519 -11.78 13.86 -22.15
C ALA A 519 -11.69 14.57 -23.50
N ARG A 520 -10.83 14.10 -24.43
CA ARG A 520 -10.76 14.66 -25.80
C ARG A 520 -12.07 14.54 -26.59
N SER A 521 -12.88 13.52 -26.33
CA SER A 521 -14.18 13.37 -27.00
C SER A 521 -15.29 14.26 -26.42
N LEU A 522 -15.12 14.80 -25.21
CA LEU A 522 -16.14 15.58 -24.50
C LEU A 522 -15.81 17.08 -24.37
N VAL A 523 -14.60 17.51 -24.75
CA VAL A 523 -14.11 18.88 -24.51
C VAL A 523 -14.94 19.98 -25.18
N GLU A 524 -15.65 19.67 -26.26
CA GLU A 524 -16.58 20.61 -26.93
C GLU A 524 -18.02 20.50 -26.41
N ASP A 525 -18.53 19.28 -26.19
CA ASP A 525 -19.93 19.06 -25.80
C ASP A 525 -20.21 19.24 -24.30
N ASP A 526 -19.28 18.79 -23.44
CA ASP A 526 -19.38 18.86 -21.98
C ASP A 526 -18.01 19.18 -21.33
N PRO A 527 -17.63 20.46 -21.29
CA PRO A 527 -16.38 20.90 -20.67
C PRO A 527 -16.30 20.61 -19.16
N ARG A 528 -17.43 20.49 -18.44
CA ARG A 528 -17.43 20.21 -17.00
C ARG A 528 -17.13 18.75 -16.71
N ARG A 529 -17.79 17.83 -17.40
CA ARG A 529 -17.47 16.40 -17.32
C ARG A 529 -16.05 16.08 -17.81
N THR A 530 -15.55 16.88 -18.76
CA THR A 530 -14.15 16.81 -19.18
C THR A 530 -13.19 17.18 -18.03
N LEU A 531 -13.54 18.16 -17.20
CA LEU A 531 -12.77 18.55 -16.02
C LEU A 531 -12.72 17.42 -14.99
N ASP A 532 -13.87 16.83 -14.64
CA ASP A 532 -13.94 15.70 -13.70
C ASP A 532 -13.03 14.51 -14.11
N LEU A 533 -12.96 14.23 -15.41
CA LEU A 533 -12.10 13.18 -15.97
C LEU A 533 -10.60 13.52 -15.84
N LEU A 534 -10.23 14.78 -16.02
CA LEU A 534 -8.84 15.24 -15.87
C LEU A 534 -8.43 15.33 -14.39
N GLU A 535 -9.33 15.72 -13.48
CA GLU A 535 -9.09 15.66 -12.04
C GLU A 535 -8.90 14.21 -11.55
N THR A 536 -9.71 13.27 -12.08
CA THR A 536 -9.52 11.83 -11.87
C THR A 536 -8.14 11.38 -12.38
N ALA A 537 -7.69 11.91 -13.52
CA ALA A 537 -6.37 11.60 -14.08
C ALA A 537 -5.21 12.14 -13.21
N ILE A 538 -5.37 13.31 -12.58
CA ILE A 538 -4.41 13.83 -11.57
C ILE A 538 -4.32 12.90 -10.35
N ALA A 539 -5.42 12.29 -9.91
CA ALA A 539 -5.37 11.33 -8.81
C ALA A 539 -4.54 10.07 -9.16
N ALA A 540 -4.58 9.65 -10.44
CA ALA A 540 -3.80 8.51 -10.95
C ALA A 540 -2.34 8.85 -11.31
N ASP A 541 -2.05 10.11 -11.69
CA ASP A 541 -0.69 10.59 -12.00
C ASP A 541 -0.48 12.05 -11.55
N PRO A 542 -0.19 12.28 -10.25
CA PRO A 542 -0.12 13.63 -9.69
C PRO A 542 1.00 14.52 -10.25
N TYR A 543 1.97 13.95 -10.97
CA TYR A 543 3.15 14.64 -11.48
C TYR A 543 3.10 14.91 -12.99
N ASN A 544 2.03 14.47 -13.66
CA ASN A 544 1.87 14.60 -15.11
C ASN A 544 1.39 16.01 -15.50
N GLU A 545 2.36 16.91 -15.61
CA GLU A 545 2.19 18.32 -15.93
C GLU A 545 1.27 18.62 -17.14
N PRO A 546 1.32 17.89 -18.28
CA PRO A 546 0.33 18.02 -19.36
C PRO A 546 -1.14 17.99 -18.94
N ILE A 547 -1.53 17.18 -17.95
CA ILE A 547 -2.93 17.09 -17.47
C ILE A 547 -3.36 18.43 -16.85
N TYR A 548 -2.46 19.06 -16.09
CA TYR A 548 -2.70 20.38 -15.50
C TYR A 548 -2.81 21.47 -16.57
N CYS A 549 -2.03 21.37 -17.66
CA CYS A 549 -2.15 22.28 -18.80
C CYS A 549 -3.53 22.20 -19.47
N ASP A 550 -4.09 20.99 -19.62
CA ASP A 550 -5.42 20.81 -20.18
C ASP A 550 -6.52 21.33 -19.24
N ILE A 551 -6.40 21.10 -17.92
CA ILE A 551 -7.29 21.69 -16.91
C ILE A 551 -7.25 23.23 -16.95
N MET A 552 -6.07 23.85 -17.07
CA MET A 552 -5.96 25.32 -17.16
C MET A 552 -6.64 25.88 -18.42
N ARG A 553 -6.50 25.20 -19.57
CA ARG A 553 -7.22 25.56 -20.82
C ARG A 553 -8.73 25.45 -20.64
N LEU A 554 -9.18 24.43 -19.91
CA LEU A 554 -10.59 24.14 -19.69
C LEU A 554 -11.25 25.16 -18.74
N HIS A 555 -10.58 25.54 -17.64
CA HIS A 555 -11.02 26.65 -16.80
C HIS A 555 -11.09 27.96 -17.58
N ALA A 556 -10.12 28.26 -18.45
CA ALA A 556 -10.19 29.45 -19.31
C ALA A 556 -11.40 29.42 -20.26
N LYS A 557 -11.69 28.26 -20.88
CA LYS A 557 -12.89 28.04 -21.71
C LYS A 557 -14.21 28.21 -20.93
N LEU A 558 -14.20 27.89 -19.64
CA LEU A 558 -15.32 28.08 -18.70
C LEU A 558 -15.39 29.49 -18.09
N GLY A 559 -14.41 30.37 -18.34
CA GLY A 559 -14.32 31.71 -17.74
C GLY A 559 -13.81 31.72 -16.29
N GLU A 560 -13.33 30.59 -15.77
CA GLU A 560 -12.92 30.37 -14.39
C GLU A 560 -11.44 30.76 -14.15
N TYR A 561 -11.04 31.97 -14.56
CA TYR A 561 -9.63 32.38 -14.57
C TYR A 561 -8.91 32.29 -13.21
N ASP A 562 -9.64 32.48 -12.10
CA ASP A 562 -9.11 32.29 -10.73
C ASP A 562 -8.69 30.85 -10.43
N ALA A 563 -9.28 29.86 -11.09
CA ALA A 563 -8.92 28.45 -10.90
C ALA A 563 -7.55 28.12 -11.51
N ILE A 564 -7.15 28.83 -12.57
CA ILE A 564 -5.85 28.64 -13.25
C ILE A 564 -4.69 28.81 -12.26
N GLU A 565 -4.71 29.86 -11.42
CA GLU A 565 -3.65 30.08 -10.42
C GLU A 565 -3.67 29.00 -9.33
N ARG A 566 -4.85 28.53 -8.91
CA ARG A 566 -4.96 27.41 -7.95
C ARG A 566 -4.36 26.13 -8.53
N THR A 567 -4.64 25.82 -9.80
CA THR A 567 -4.10 24.65 -10.51
C THR A 567 -2.57 24.72 -10.62
N VAL A 568 -1.98 25.89 -10.91
CA VAL A 568 -0.51 26.09 -10.87
C VAL A 568 0.06 25.88 -9.47
N LEU A 569 -0.61 26.36 -8.42
CA LEU A 569 -0.17 26.17 -7.03
C LEU A 569 -0.21 24.68 -6.61
N VAL A 570 -1.23 23.93 -7.03
CA VAL A 570 -1.29 22.48 -6.81
C VAL A 570 -0.16 21.76 -7.56
N LEU A 571 0.05 22.06 -8.84
CA LEU A 571 1.15 21.49 -9.63
C LEU A 571 2.52 21.78 -9.01
N ARG A 572 2.79 23.03 -8.63
CA ARG A 572 4.04 23.43 -7.94
C ARG A 572 4.24 22.61 -6.66
N ARG A 573 3.19 22.42 -5.87
CA ARG A 573 3.25 21.62 -4.64
C ARG A 573 3.54 20.14 -4.93
N ARG A 574 2.99 19.56 -6.01
CA ARG A 574 3.24 18.17 -6.41
C ARG A 574 4.64 17.96 -6.95
N LEU A 575 5.10 18.78 -7.89
CA LEU A 575 6.45 18.66 -8.45
C LEU A 575 7.54 18.90 -7.39
N ALA A 576 7.27 19.75 -6.39
CA ALA A 576 8.16 19.92 -5.24
C ALA A 576 8.34 18.64 -4.40
N GLU A 577 7.40 17.68 -4.42
CA GLU A 577 7.59 16.35 -3.81
C GLU A 577 8.66 15.50 -4.53
N LEU A 578 9.02 15.87 -5.76
CA LEU A 578 10.11 15.29 -6.57
C LEU A 578 11.35 16.20 -6.66
N GLY A 579 11.36 17.34 -5.94
CA GLY A 579 12.41 18.35 -6.06
C GLY A 579 12.38 19.15 -7.38
N GLN A 580 11.27 19.10 -8.12
CA GLN A 580 11.10 19.75 -9.42
C GLN A 580 10.17 20.97 -9.32
N THR A 581 10.20 21.81 -10.36
CA THR A 581 9.28 22.95 -10.56
C THR A 581 8.57 22.80 -11.91
N PRO A 582 7.38 23.41 -12.11
CA PRO A 582 6.72 23.40 -13.42
C PRO A 582 7.65 23.98 -14.49
N THR A 583 7.51 23.50 -15.72
CA THR A 583 8.25 24.02 -16.87
C THR A 583 7.92 25.49 -17.15
N SER A 584 8.82 26.18 -17.86
CA SER A 584 8.57 27.54 -18.36
C SER A 584 7.32 27.58 -19.24
N GLN A 585 7.14 26.61 -20.14
CA GLN A 585 6.00 26.51 -21.05
C GLN A 585 4.65 26.50 -20.31
N THR A 586 4.56 25.76 -19.20
CA THR A 586 3.35 25.72 -18.36
C THR A 586 3.11 27.02 -17.61
N CYS A 587 4.18 27.67 -17.12
CA CYS A 587 4.07 28.98 -16.48
C CYS A 587 3.63 30.06 -17.48
N GLU A 588 4.19 30.07 -18.70
CA GLU A 588 3.80 30.94 -19.80
C GLU A 588 2.36 30.70 -20.27
N LEU A 589 1.92 29.43 -20.35
CA LEU A 589 0.55 29.07 -20.65
C LEU A 589 -0.42 29.66 -19.60
N ALA A 590 -0.13 29.44 -18.31
CA ALA A 590 -0.95 29.97 -17.23
C ALA A 590 -1.04 31.51 -17.25
N GLN A 591 0.09 32.19 -17.49
CA GLN A 591 0.13 33.65 -17.60
C GLN A 591 -0.69 34.15 -18.81
N ARG A 592 -0.55 33.51 -19.97
CA ARG A 592 -1.26 33.86 -21.21
C ARG A 592 -2.76 33.69 -21.07
N LEU A 593 -3.22 32.58 -20.49
CA LEU A 593 -4.65 32.33 -20.24
C LEU A 593 -5.25 33.34 -19.25
N ARG A 594 -4.49 33.77 -18.22
CA ARG A 594 -4.94 34.82 -17.30
C ARG A 594 -5.03 36.21 -17.95
N GLN A 595 -4.16 36.50 -18.92
CA GLN A 595 -4.21 37.75 -19.69
C GLN A 595 -5.39 37.80 -20.69
N GLN A 596 -6.11 36.69 -20.88
CA GLN A 596 -7.34 36.62 -21.68
C GLN A 596 -8.60 36.81 -20.83
N ALA A 597 -8.47 37.07 -19.53
CA ALA A 597 -9.61 37.45 -18.68
C ALA A 597 -10.22 38.78 -19.18
N PRO A 598 -11.56 38.86 -19.33
CA PRO A 598 -12.25 40.04 -19.87
C PRO A 598 -12.34 41.23 -18.88
#